data_AF-A0A509EJB1-F1
#
_entry.id   AF-A0A509EJB1-F1
#
_cell.length_a   1.000
_cell.length_b   1.000
_cell.length_c   1.000
_cell.angle_alpha   90.00
_cell.angle_beta   90.00
_cell.angle_gamma   90.00
#
_symmetry.space_group_name_H-M   'P 1'
#
loop_
_entity.id
_entity.type
_entity.pdbx_description
1 polymer ?
#
loop_
_entity_poly.entity_id
_entity_poly.type
_entity_poly.pdbx_seq_one_letter_code
_entity_poly.pdbx_strand_id
1 'polypeptide(L)'
;MTDALARGWLLAWIAFGAAPAGSLVLLLIHRITGGAWGEALAPVLRPAAGLLPLVALGFAGVALAQPLLYPWAADPGTVKPDVAALYFTPVLFAARGSVALLGWSVLAGLALAGRCGRLAAGLGLAFYGLTISLVPVDWILSLEPGFTASAFGAGIALHQILAALALAAVIGPRSLDRTTAPDLANLLLAALLGVLYLGLMDYVVAWYGDLPPKAAYYLRRGTDAYAALIGTALVAGGIVPLLLLLFSGLRTSPGALRLVGLLVLVGLALRFAWLVLPAWGADAPVAALAAIAWLALLAALTRGILRRLGRTVRRLGHV
;
A
#
# COMPACT_ATOMS: atom_id res chain seq x y z
N MET A 1 -18.75 -5.58 15.09
CA MET A 1 -17.28 -5.41 15.15
C MET A 1 -17.01 -4.32 16.18
N THR A 2 -16.13 -4.53 17.16
CA THR A 2 -15.76 -3.46 18.11
C THR A 2 -14.88 -2.41 17.43
N ASP A 3 -14.75 -1.22 18.01
CA ASP A 3 -13.90 -0.13 17.50
C ASP A 3 -12.46 -0.59 17.26
N ALA A 4 -11.86 -1.27 18.22
CA ALA A 4 -10.48 -1.77 18.10
C ALA A 4 -10.33 -2.79 16.96
N LEU A 5 -11.32 -3.68 16.75
CA LEU A 5 -11.30 -4.64 15.65
C LEU A 5 -11.47 -3.94 14.30
N ALA A 6 -12.32 -2.91 14.22
CA ALA A 6 -12.52 -2.11 13.01
C ALA A 6 -11.24 -1.34 12.63
N ARG A 7 -10.66 -0.63 13.60
CA ARG A 7 -9.43 0.15 13.42
C ARG A 7 -8.25 -0.75 13.06
N GLY A 8 -8.10 -1.88 13.75
CA GLY A 8 -7.11 -2.89 13.41
C GLY A 8 -7.32 -3.48 12.01
N TRP A 9 -8.58 -3.71 11.61
CA TRP A 9 -8.92 -4.15 10.26
C TRP A 9 -8.49 -3.14 9.20
N LEU A 10 -8.76 -1.84 9.40
CA LEU A 10 -8.36 -0.78 8.48
C LEU A 10 -6.83 -0.77 8.26
N LEU A 11 -6.04 -0.80 9.34
CA LEU A 11 -4.58 -0.83 9.25
C LEU A 11 -4.07 -2.09 8.53
N ALA A 12 -4.58 -3.26 8.91
CA ALA A 12 -4.21 -4.53 8.27
C ALA A 12 -4.56 -4.54 6.78
N TRP A 13 -5.74 -4.04 6.42
CA TRP A 13 -6.22 -3.98 5.05
C TRP A 13 -5.39 -3.03 4.19
N ILE A 14 -5.03 -1.84 4.69
CA ILE A 14 -4.14 -0.90 3.99
C ILE A 14 -2.77 -1.54 3.76
N ALA A 15 -2.17 -2.10 4.82
CA ALA A 15 -0.84 -2.71 4.73
C ALA A 15 -0.81 -3.92 3.80
N PHE A 16 -1.82 -4.78 3.88
CA PHE A 16 -1.97 -5.95 2.99
C PHE A 16 -2.20 -5.54 1.53
N GLY A 17 -3.05 -4.53 1.29
CA GLY A 17 -3.42 -4.06 -0.05
C GLY A 17 -2.28 -3.39 -0.81
N ALA A 18 -1.22 -2.96 -0.12
CA ALA A 18 -0.13 -2.21 -0.73
C ALA A 18 0.62 -3.00 -1.81
N ALA A 19 1.06 -4.22 -1.51
CA ALA A 19 1.81 -5.05 -2.47
C ALA A 19 0.96 -5.55 -3.65
N PRO A 20 -0.31 -6.00 -3.49
CA PRO A 20 -1.21 -6.29 -4.60
C PRO A 20 -1.41 -5.11 -5.56
N ALA A 21 -1.69 -3.92 -5.02
CA ALA A 21 -1.91 -2.72 -5.83
C ALA A 21 -0.63 -2.28 -6.56
N GLY A 22 0.52 -2.26 -5.87
CA GLY A 22 1.81 -1.97 -6.51
C GLY A 22 2.19 -2.99 -7.58
N SER A 23 1.83 -4.26 -7.39
CA SER A 23 2.08 -5.31 -8.38
C SER A 23 1.27 -5.08 -9.65
N LEU A 24 0.01 -4.65 -9.54
CA LEU A 24 -0.77 -4.22 -10.71
C LEU A 24 -0.07 -3.09 -11.45
N VAL A 25 0.34 -2.03 -10.74
CA VAL A 25 0.99 -0.86 -11.35
C VAL A 25 2.26 -1.27 -12.10
N LEU A 26 3.12 -2.09 -11.49
CA LEU A 26 4.35 -2.58 -12.12
C LEU A 26 4.07 -3.45 -13.35
N LEU A 27 3.04 -4.30 -13.33
CA LEU A 27 2.64 -5.10 -14.49
C LEU A 27 2.14 -4.22 -15.65
N LEU A 28 1.38 -3.16 -15.36
CA LEU A 28 0.91 -2.22 -16.38
C LEU A 28 2.07 -1.38 -16.94
N ILE A 29 2.99 -0.91 -16.09
CA ILE A 29 4.21 -0.23 -16.53
C ILE A 29 5.03 -1.14 -17.43
N HIS A 30 5.31 -2.37 -16.99
CA HIS A 30 6.07 -3.34 -17.77
C HIS A 30 5.41 -3.67 -19.12
N ARG A 31 4.08 -3.71 -19.18
CA ARG A 31 3.37 -3.94 -20.44
C ARG A 31 3.66 -2.84 -21.48
N ILE A 32 3.90 -1.61 -21.03
CA ILE A 32 4.21 -0.46 -21.89
C ILE A 32 5.70 -0.40 -22.21
N THR A 33 6.57 -0.57 -21.20
CA THR A 33 8.02 -0.36 -21.32
C THR A 33 8.78 -1.60 -21.81
N GLY A 34 8.25 -2.80 -21.55
CA GLY A 34 8.98 -4.06 -21.70
C GLY A 34 10.16 -4.18 -20.73
N GLY A 35 11.14 -5.01 -21.09
CA GLY A 35 12.37 -5.26 -20.35
C GLY A 35 12.39 -6.61 -19.63
N ALA A 36 13.60 -7.15 -19.43
CA ALA A 36 13.83 -8.44 -18.79
C ALA A 36 13.41 -8.45 -17.31
N TRP A 37 13.56 -7.32 -16.62
CA TRP A 37 13.17 -7.17 -15.21
C TRP A 37 11.72 -7.59 -14.95
N GLY A 38 10.76 -7.18 -15.79
CA GLY A 38 9.36 -7.47 -15.52
C GLY A 38 9.00 -8.94 -15.73
N GLU A 39 9.64 -9.62 -16.68
CA GLU A 39 9.50 -11.08 -16.84
C GLU A 39 10.16 -11.83 -15.66
N ALA A 40 11.32 -11.35 -15.18
CA ALA A 40 11.98 -11.91 -14.02
C ALA A 40 11.14 -11.78 -12.74
N LEU A 41 10.42 -10.67 -12.57
CA LEU A 41 9.56 -10.43 -11.40
C LEU A 41 8.14 -10.97 -11.56
N ALA A 42 7.69 -11.29 -12.78
CA ALA A 42 6.34 -11.73 -13.08
C ALA A 42 5.83 -12.90 -12.22
N PRO A 43 6.65 -13.92 -11.85
CA PRO A 43 6.19 -15.01 -10.99
C PRO A 43 5.76 -14.56 -9.59
N VAL A 44 6.16 -13.37 -9.15
CA VAL A 44 5.68 -12.76 -7.90
C VAL A 44 4.59 -11.74 -8.17
N LEU A 45 4.80 -10.82 -9.12
CA LEU A 45 3.87 -9.70 -9.37
C LEU A 45 2.51 -10.19 -9.87
N ARG A 46 2.46 -11.20 -10.73
CA ARG A 46 1.19 -11.75 -11.26
C ARG A 46 0.31 -12.31 -10.13
N PRO A 47 0.73 -13.30 -9.33
CA PRO A 47 -0.12 -13.80 -8.25
C PRO A 47 -0.44 -12.73 -7.20
N ALA A 48 0.48 -11.80 -6.91
CA ALA A 48 0.22 -10.71 -5.98
C ALA A 48 -0.88 -9.75 -6.49
N ALA A 49 -0.82 -9.32 -7.75
CA ALA A 49 -1.88 -8.52 -8.38
C ALA A 49 -3.22 -9.27 -8.42
N GLY A 50 -3.18 -10.60 -8.57
CA GLY A 50 -4.35 -11.48 -8.48
C GLY A 50 -5.05 -11.50 -7.13
N LEU A 51 -4.47 -10.90 -6.09
CA LEU A 51 -5.11 -10.71 -4.78
C LEU A 51 -5.95 -9.43 -4.70
N LEU A 52 -5.96 -8.57 -5.71
CA LEU A 52 -6.77 -7.35 -5.70
C LEU A 52 -8.28 -7.59 -5.50
N PRO A 53 -8.91 -8.64 -6.07
CA PRO A 53 -10.29 -8.99 -5.71
C PRO A 53 -10.47 -9.28 -4.22
N LEU A 54 -9.48 -9.90 -3.56
CA LEU A 54 -9.52 -10.12 -2.11
C LEU A 54 -9.39 -8.79 -1.34
N VAL A 55 -8.54 -7.87 -1.80
CA VAL A 55 -8.46 -6.51 -1.25
C VAL A 55 -9.80 -5.77 -1.41
N ALA A 56 -10.45 -5.90 -2.57
CA ALA A 56 -11.77 -5.33 -2.84
C ALA A 56 -12.86 -5.91 -1.93
N LEU A 57 -12.87 -7.23 -1.71
CA LEU A 57 -13.78 -7.85 -0.74
C LEU A 57 -13.49 -7.36 0.68
N GLY A 58 -12.21 -7.17 1.03
CA GLY A 58 -11.84 -6.66 2.34
C GLY A 58 -12.31 -5.23 2.62
N PHE A 59 -12.49 -4.42 1.57
CA PHE A 59 -13.04 -3.07 1.70
C PHE A 59 -14.47 -3.07 2.22
N ALA A 60 -15.25 -4.14 2.04
CA ALA A 60 -16.59 -4.25 2.63
C ALA A 60 -16.54 -4.09 4.16
N GLY A 61 -15.51 -4.61 4.83
CA GLY A 61 -15.33 -4.42 6.27
C GLY A 61 -15.08 -2.96 6.66
N VAL A 62 -14.39 -2.20 5.82
CA VAL A 62 -14.17 -0.75 6.02
C VAL A 62 -15.46 0.03 5.74
N ALA A 63 -16.13 -0.27 4.64
CA ALA A 63 -17.36 0.39 4.21
C ALA A 63 -18.53 0.16 5.19
N LEU A 64 -18.60 -1.00 5.84
CA LEU A 64 -19.61 -1.29 6.86
C LEU A 64 -19.28 -0.70 8.24
N ALA A 65 -18.01 -0.40 8.51
CA ALA A 65 -17.54 0.11 9.80
C ALA A 65 -17.28 1.62 9.81
N GLN A 66 -17.79 2.36 8.82
CA GLN A 66 -17.48 3.79 8.67
C GLN A 66 -17.69 4.62 9.94
N PRO A 67 -18.83 4.50 10.67
CA PRO A 67 -19.04 5.29 11.90
C PRO A 67 -18.07 4.95 13.04
N LEU A 68 -17.46 3.76 13.01
CA LEU A 68 -16.46 3.33 14.01
C LEU A 68 -15.04 3.80 13.66
N LEU A 69 -14.82 4.15 12.39
CA LEU A 69 -13.52 4.47 11.82
C LEU A 69 -13.33 5.97 11.62
N TYR A 70 -14.37 6.67 11.14
CA TYR A 70 -14.25 8.01 10.62
C TYR A 70 -15.13 9.00 11.40
N PRO A 71 -14.55 10.09 11.95
CA PRO A 71 -15.31 11.08 12.70
C PRO A 71 -16.48 11.69 11.91
N TRP A 72 -16.29 11.96 10.61
CA TRP A 72 -17.33 12.52 9.73
C TRP A 72 -18.50 11.57 9.48
N ALA A 73 -18.29 10.27 9.62
CA ALA A 73 -19.36 9.28 9.46
C ALA A 73 -20.17 9.08 10.76
N ALA A 74 -19.53 9.30 11.92
CA ALA A 74 -20.20 9.29 13.22
C ALA A 74 -20.94 10.61 13.49
N ASP A 75 -20.31 11.73 13.15
CA ASP A 75 -20.83 13.07 13.28
C ASP A 75 -20.45 13.92 12.05
N PRO A 76 -21.39 14.14 11.11
CA PRO A 76 -21.17 14.99 9.93
C PRO A 76 -20.77 16.44 10.26
N GLY A 77 -21.02 16.92 11.49
CA GLY A 77 -20.63 18.25 11.94
C GLY A 77 -19.12 18.45 12.09
N THR A 78 -18.32 17.36 12.05
CA THR A 78 -16.85 17.43 12.13
C THR A 78 -16.18 17.96 10.84
N VAL A 79 -16.95 18.12 9.76
CA VAL A 79 -16.49 18.71 8.49
C VAL A 79 -17.43 19.82 8.03
N LYS A 80 -16.99 20.63 7.07
CA LYS A 80 -17.83 21.68 6.49
C LYS A 80 -19.12 21.08 5.89
N PRO A 81 -20.29 21.73 6.02
CA PRO A 81 -21.57 21.19 5.55
C PRO A 81 -21.54 20.74 4.10
N ASP A 82 -20.92 21.53 3.23
CA ASP A 82 -20.82 21.29 1.79
C ASP A 82 -19.94 20.06 1.51
N VAL A 83 -18.88 19.86 2.30
CA VAL A 83 -17.99 18.68 2.19
C VAL A 83 -18.70 17.43 2.70
N ALA A 84 -19.43 17.51 3.80
CA ALA A 84 -20.28 16.42 4.29
C ALA A 84 -21.32 16.01 3.24
N ALA A 85 -22.00 16.98 2.61
CA ALA A 85 -23.06 16.72 1.65
C ALA A 85 -22.57 16.21 0.29
N LEU A 86 -21.44 16.71 -0.21
CA LEU A 86 -20.98 16.46 -1.58
C LEU A 86 -19.86 15.42 -1.69
N TYR A 87 -19.09 15.18 -0.61
CA TYR A 87 -17.91 14.31 -0.68
C TYR A 87 -17.90 13.22 0.40
N PHE A 88 -18.02 13.59 1.67
CA PHE A 88 -17.99 12.68 2.82
C PHE A 88 -19.38 12.19 3.21
N THR A 89 -20.16 11.72 2.21
CA THR A 89 -21.34 10.91 2.49
C THR A 89 -20.94 9.43 2.51
N PRO A 90 -21.52 8.61 3.41
CA PRO A 90 -21.16 7.20 3.50
C PRO A 90 -21.33 6.42 2.19
N VAL A 91 -22.31 6.81 1.38
CA VAL A 91 -22.59 6.22 0.07
C VAL A 91 -21.53 6.61 -0.96
N LEU A 92 -21.17 7.90 -1.06
CA LEU A 92 -20.16 8.33 -2.03
C LEU A 92 -18.76 7.81 -1.67
N PHE A 93 -18.43 7.74 -0.37
CA PHE A 93 -17.21 7.09 0.12
C PHE A 93 -17.15 5.62 -0.33
N ALA A 94 -18.22 4.85 -0.08
CA ALA A 94 -18.28 3.44 -0.46
C ALA A 94 -18.24 3.26 -1.98
N ALA A 95 -18.92 4.13 -2.73
CA ALA A 95 -18.94 4.09 -4.19
C ALA A 95 -17.55 4.37 -4.79
N ARG A 96 -16.84 5.43 -4.36
CA ARG A 96 -15.48 5.74 -4.84
C ARG A 96 -14.51 4.61 -4.56
N GLY A 97 -14.50 4.10 -3.33
CA GLY A 97 -13.64 2.96 -2.96
C GLY A 97 -13.96 1.70 -3.77
N SER A 98 -15.24 1.40 -3.98
CA SER A 98 -15.69 0.24 -4.77
C SER A 98 -15.30 0.37 -6.24
N VAL A 99 -15.54 1.53 -6.86
CA VAL A 99 -15.17 1.77 -8.27
C VAL A 99 -13.67 1.62 -8.47
N ALA A 100 -12.85 2.20 -7.58
CA ALA A 100 -11.40 2.07 -7.65
C ALA A 100 -10.95 0.60 -7.54
N LEU A 101 -11.38 -0.11 -6.49
CA LEU A 101 -10.93 -1.48 -6.21
C LEU A 101 -11.47 -2.51 -7.20
N LEU A 102 -12.72 -2.36 -7.67
CA LEU A 102 -13.26 -3.20 -8.74
C LEU A 102 -12.54 -2.93 -10.06
N GLY A 103 -12.28 -1.66 -10.39
CA GLY A 103 -11.50 -1.30 -11.58
C GLY A 103 -10.09 -1.88 -11.55
N TRP A 104 -9.38 -1.77 -10.42
CA TRP A 104 -8.06 -2.38 -10.24
C TRP A 104 -8.13 -3.91 -10.34
N SER A 105 -9.16 -4.53 -9.77
CA SER A 105 -9.38 -5.98 -9.85
C SER A 105 -9.63 -6.46 -11.29
N VAL A 106 -10.43 -5.72 -12.06
CA VAL A 106 -10.66 -6.01 -13.49
C VAL A 106 -9.37 -5.86 -14.28
N LEU A 107 -8.61 -4.77 -14.07
CA LEU A 107 -7.32 -4.57 -14.72
C LEU A 107 -6.32 -5.69 -14.39
N ALA A 108 -6.28 -6.14 -13.14
CA ALA A 108 -5.47 -7.29 -12.74
C ALA A 108 -5.91 -8.56 -13.45
N GLY A 109 -7.21 -8.84 -13.52
CA GLY A 109 -7.76 -9.97 -14.28
C GLY A 109 -7.38 -9.94 -15.76
N LEU A 110 -7.47 -8.77 -16.41
CA LEU A 110 -7.06 -8.58 -17.81
C LEU A 110 -5.57 -8.79 -18.01
N ALA A 111 -4.74 -8.29 -17.08
CA ALA A 111 -3.29 -8.46 -17.12
C ALA A 111 -2.90 -9.94 -16.98
N LEU A 112 -3.55 -10.66 -16.07
CA LEU A 112 -3.34 -12.10 -15.83
C LEU A 112 -3.83 -12.98 -16.96
N ALA A 113 -4.95 -12.63 -17.60
CA ALA A 113 -5.48 -13.34 -18.77
C ALA A 113 -4.68 -13.06 -20.06
N GLY A 114 -3.63 -12.23 -20.02
CA GLY A 114 -2.87 -11.82 -21.20
C GLY A 114 -3.63 -10.90 -22.16
N ARG A 115 -4.82 -10.42 -21.77
CA ARG A 115 -5.72 -9.57 -22.57
C ARG A 115 -5.45 -8.07 -22.42
N CYS A 116 -4.52 -7.70 -21.55
CA CYS A 116 -4.09 -6.31 -21.36
C CYS A 116 -3.04 -5.92 -22.41
N GLY A 117 -3.48 -5.34 -23.53
CA GLY A 117 -2.60 -4.71 -24.52
C GLY A 117 -1.99 -3.39 -24.03
N ARG A 118 -1.06 -2.79 -24.79
CA ARG A 118 -0.37 -1.53 -24.42
C ARG A 118 -1.33 -0.37 -24.15
N LEU A 119 -2.36 -0.19 -24.99
CA LEU A 119 -3.37 0.85 -24.79
C LEU A 119 -4.16 0.63 -23.49
N ALA A 120 -4.62 -0.61 -23.25
CA ALA A 120 -5.32 -0.96 -22.02
C ALA A 120 -4.45 -0.74 -20.78
N ALA A 121 -3.14 -1.00 -20.88
CA ALA A 121 -2.19 -0.72 -19.81
C ALA A 121 -2.03 0.78 -19.54
N GLY A 122 -1.92 1.60 -20.60
CA GLY A 122 -1.84 3.05 -20.48
C GLY A 122 -3.11 3.66 -19.86
N LEU A 123 -4.28 3.26 -20.35
CA LEU A 123 -5.57 3.68 -19.78
C LEU A 123 -5.74 3.17 -18.33
N GLY A 124 -5.27 1.95 -18.05
CA GLY A 124 -5.27 1.38 -16.70
C GLY A 124 -4.39 2.18 -15.72
N LEU A 125 -3.22 2.64 -16.15
CA LEU A 125 -2.36 3.53 -15.35
C LEU A 125 -2.99 4.91 -15.13
N ALA A 126 -3.63 5.48 -16.15
CA ALA A 126 -4.38 6.74 -16.00
C ALA A 126 -5.54 6.58 -14.99
N PHE A 127 -6.32 5.50 -15.11
CA PHE A 127 -7.38 5.16 -14.17
C PHE A 127 -6.84 4.98 -12.75
N TYR A 128 -5.74 4.24 -12.59
CA TYR A 128 -5.06 4.08 -11.31
C TYR A 128 -4.60 5.43 -10.75
N GLY A 129 -3.95 6.29 -11.54
CA GLY A 129 -3.48 7.60 -11.12
C GLY A 129 -4.60 8.53 -10.63
N LEU A 130 -5.75 8.52 -11.33
CA LEU A 130 -6.94 9.27 -10.92
C LEU A 130 -7.52 8.73 -9.61
N THR A 131 -7.70 7.40 -9.53
CA THR A 131 -8.34 6.78 -8.36
C THR A 131 -7.45 6.81 -7.11
N ILE A 132 -6.14 6.59 -7.23
CA ILE A 132 -5.17 6.68 -6.12
C ILE A 132 -5.00 8.11 -5.60
N SER A 133 -5.39 9.13 -6.36
CA SER A 133 -5.42 10.51 -5.87
C SER A 133 -6.61 10.78 -4.93
N LEU A 134 -7.64 9.93 -4.96
CA LEU A 134 -8.86 10.09 -4.16
C LEU A 134 -8.89 9.11 -2.99
N VAL A 135 -8.68 7.82 -3.25
CA VAL A 135 -8.96 6.78 -2.24
C VAL A 135 -8.10 6.86 -0.98
N PRO A 136 -6.83 7.32 -0.97
CA PRO A 136 -6.10 7.47 0.28
C PRO A 136 -6.54 8.70 1.09
N VAL A 137 -7.15 9.71 0.45
CA VAL A 137 -7.82 10.80 1.16
C VAL A 137 -8.99 10.23 1.95
N ASP A 138 -9.81 9.41 1.29
CA ASP A 138 -10.92 8.71 1.91
C ASP A 138 -10.43 7.77 3.04
N TRP A 139 -9.51 6.85 2.76
CA TRP A 139 -9.20 5.76 3.68
C TRP A 139 -8.25 6.12 4.81
N ILE A 140 -7.45 7.18 4.66
CA ILE A 140 -6.40 7.53 5.62
C ILE A 140 -6.54 8.97 6.10
N LEU A 141 -6.55 9.96 5.20
CA LEU A 141 -6.58 11.36 5.66
C LEU A 141 -7.89 11.74 6.34
N SER A 142 -9.01 11.16 5.91
CA SER A 142 -10.32 11.46 6.49
C SER A 142 -10.50 10.95 7.92
N LEU A 143 -9.55 10.18 8.45
CA LEU A 143 -9.45 9.90 9.90
C LEU A 143 -9.25 11.18 10.71
N GLU A 144 -8.58 12.19 10.12
CA GLU A 144 -8.38 13.52 10.70
C GLU A 144 -8.72 14.61 9.66
N PRO A 145 -10.01 14.92 9.42
CA PRO A 145 -10.47 15.75 8.30
C PRO A 145 -9.90 17.18 8.22
N GLY A 146 -9.31 17.68 9.31
CA GLY A 146 -8.64 18.98 9.35
C GLY A 146 -7.30 19.00 8.60
N PHE A 147 -6.72 17.84 8.29
CA PHE A 147 -5.44 17.75 7.58
C PHE A 147 -5.64 17.50 6.08
N THR A 148 -4.93 18.27 5.26
CA THR A 148 -4.94 18.12 3.80
C THR A 148 -3.52 18.12 3.24
N ALA A 149 -3.26 17.20 2.30
CA ALA A 149 -2.00 17.09 1.59
C ALA A 149 -2.25 16.63 0.15
N SER A 150 -1.89 17.48 -0.83
CA SER A 150 -2.12 17.22 -2.25
C SER A 150 -1.25 16.08 -2.80
N ALA A 151 -0.04 15.92 -2.29
CA ALA A 151 0.88 14.87 -2.72
C ALA A 151 0.66 13.52 -2.02
N PHE A 152 -0.32 13.43 -1.10
CA PHE A 152 -0.55 12.23 -0.29
C PHE A 152 -0.88 10.99 -1.14
N GLY A 153 -1.72 11.15 -2.17
CA GLY A 153 -2.06 10.05 -3.09
C GLY A 153 -0.84 9.52 -3.84
N ALA A 154 0.02 10.42 -4.32
CA ALA A 154 1.29 10.05 -4.96
C ALA A 154 2.26 9.37 -3.98
N GLY A 155 2.31 9.85 -2.75
CA GLY A 155 3.03 9.19 -1.65
C GLY A 155 2.57 7.75 -1.49
N ILE A 156 1.28 7.51 -1.33
CA ILE A 156 0.73 6.15 -1.16
C ILE A 156 0.99 5.28 -2.39
N ALA A 157 0.88 5.80 -3.61
CA ALA A 157 1.23 5.08 -4.83
C ALA A 157 2.70 4.57 -4.81
N LEU A 158 3.65 5.41 -4.38
CA LEU A 158 5.04 5.02 -4.23
C LEU A 158 5.23 3.95 -3.14
N HIS A 159 4.51 4.02 -2.02
CA HIS A 159 4.53 2.97 -1.00
C HIS A 159 4.02 1.63 -1.56
N GLN A 160 2.98 1.66 -2.41
CA GLN A 160 2.44 0.46 -3.06
C GLN A 160 3.48 -0.15 -4.02
N ILE A 161 4.07 0.64 -4.90
CA ILE A 161 5.13 0.20 -5.83
C ILE A 161 6.32 -0.39 -5.06
N LEU A 162 6.78 0.31 -4.02
CA LEU A 162 7.88 -0.15 -3.17
C LEU A 162 7.55 -1.46 -2.46
N ALA A 163 6.32 -1.61 -1.95
CA ALA A 163 5.86 -2.86 -1.32
C ALA A 163 5.89 -4.05 -2.28
N ALA A 164 5.50 -3.85 -3.54
CA ALA A 164 5.51 -4.90 -4.56
C ALA A 164 6.93 -5.33 -4.94
N LEU A 165 7.84 -4.38 -5.12
CA LEU A 165 9.26 -4.66 -5.38
C LEU A 165 9.91 -5.35 -4.18
N ALA A 166 9.63 -4.89 -2.96
CA ALA A 166 10.15 -5.49 -1.73
C ALA A 166 9.64 -6.92 -1.53
N LEU A 167 8.37 -7.18 -1.84
CA LEU A 167 7.80 -8.53 -1.85
C LEU A 167 8.52 -9.44 -2.86
N ALA A 168 8.80 -8.94 -4.07
CA ALA A 168 9.54 -9.69 -5.08
C ALA A 168 10.99 -9.99 -4.63
N ALA A 169 11.63 -9.05 -3.94
CA ALA A 169 12.96 -9.25 -3.37
C ALA A 169 12.97 -10.30 -2.24
N VAL A 170 11.97 -10.29 -1.34
CA VAL A 170 11.83 -11.28 -0.26
C VAL A 170 11.59 -12.68 -0.81
N ILE A 171 10.70 -12.82 -1.80
CA ILE A 171 10.41 -14.13 -2.39
C ILE A 171 11.61 -14.61 -3.21
N GLY A 172 12.22 -13.73 -4.00
CA GLY A 172 13.36 -14.05 -4.88
C GLY A 172 13.01 -15.18 -5.86
N PRO A 173 12.17 -14.92 -6.88
CA PRO A 173 11.72 -15.96 -7.81
C PRO A 173 12.92 -16.56 -8.56
N ARG A 174 12.82 -17.82 -8.99
CA ARG A 174 13.91 -18.51 -9.71
C ARG A 174 14.30 -17.86 -11.03
N SER A 175 13.40 -17.07 -11.62
CA SER A 175 13.62 -16.26 -12.81
C SER A 175 14.47 -15.01 -12.55
N LEU A 176 14.70 -14.65 -11.28
CA LEU A 176 15.62 -13.59 -10.89
C LEU A 176 17.04 -14.14 -10.89
N ASP A 177 17.85 -13.69 -11.83
CA ASP A 177 19.22 -14.13 -12.03
C ASP A 177 20.22 -12.98 -11.77
N ARG A 178 21.52 -13.23 -12.02
CA ARG A 178 22.56 -12.20 -11.84
C ARG A 178 22.42 -11.00 -12.78
N THR A 179 21.70 -11.15 -13.90
CA THR A 179 21.52 -10.06 -14.88
C THR A 179 20.34 -9.16 -14.50
N THR A 180 19.30 -9.73 -13.91
CA THR A 180 18.06 -9.03 -13.55
C THR A 180 17.98 -8.62 -12.08
N ALA A 181 18.79 -9.21 -11.20
CA ALA A 181 18.92 -8.78 -9.80
C ALA A 181 19.34 -7.30 -9.65
N PRO A 182 20.32 -6.78 -10.42
CA PRO A 182 20.64 -5.36 -10.44
C PRO A 182 19.46 -4.47 -10.84
N ASP A 183 18.62 -4.91 -11.79
CA ASP A 183 17.43 -4.15 -12.20
C ASP A 183 16.43 -4.02 -11.04
N LEU A 184 16.16 -5.12 -10.33
CA LEU A 184 15.32 -5.09 -9.13
C LEU A 184 15.91 -4.16 -8.06
N ALA A 185 17.23 -4.23 -7.83
CA ALA A 185 17.92 -3.37 -6.87
C ALA A 185 17.79 -1.88 -7.22
N ASN A 186 17.92 -1.53 -8.51
CA ASN A 186 17.79 -0.17 -9.00
C ASN A 186 16.33 0.33 -8.91
N LEU A 187 15.35 -0.52 -9.24
CA LEU A 187 13.93 -0.19 -9.08
C LEU A 187 13.55 0.02 -7.60
N LEU A 188 14.05 -0.85 -6.70
CA LEU A 188 13.90 -0.68 -5.25
C LEU A 188 14.50 0.65 -4.79
N LEU A 189 15.73 0.94 -5.22
CA LEU A 189 16.43 2.18 -4.88
C LEU A 189 15.64 3.41 -5.34
N ALA A 190 15.15 3.41 -6.58
CA ALA A 190 14.36 4.51 -7.13
C ALA A 190 13.03 4.71 -6.38
N ALA A 191 12.28 3.62 -6.14
CA ALA A 191 11.02 3.69 -5.41
C ALA A 191 11.23 4.13 -3.95
N LEU A 192 12.29 3.65 -3.31
CA LEU A 192 12.68 4.00 -1.95
C LEU A 192 13.03 5.48 -1.83
N LEU A 193 13.88 5.99 -2.72
CA LEU A 193 14.21 7.41 -2.79
C LEU A 193 12.95 8.25 -3.04
N GLY A 194 12.03 7.79 -3.89
CA GLY A 194 10.74 8.43 -4.10
C GLY A 194 9.92 8.52 -2.81
N VAL A 195 9.80 7.44 -2.05
CA VAL A 195 9.08 7.43 -0.76
C VAL A 195 9.71 8.38 0.24
N LEU A 196 11.05 8.37 0.36
CA LEU A 196 11.78 9.26 1.27
C LEU A 196 11.62 10.73 0.87
N TYR A 197 11.74 11.03 -0.42
CA TYR A 197 11.59 12.38 -0.96
C TYR A 197 10.16 12.92 -0.75
N LEU A 198 9.13 12.20 -1.19
CA LEU A 198 7.73 12.63 -1.00
C LEU A 198 7.38 12.76 0.47
N GLY A 199 7.80 11.80 1.30
CA GLY A 199 7.56 11.86 2.74
C GLY A 199 8.20 13.07 3.42
N LEU A 200 9.44 13.41 3.04
CA LEU A 200 10.11 14.61 3.52
C LEU A 200 9.43 15.89 3.02
N MET A 201 9.08 15.95 1.73
CA MET A 201 8.42 17.13 1.16
C MET A 201 7.04 17.39 1.79
N ASP A 202 6.26 16.34 2.06
CA ASP A 202 4.97 16.45 2.76
C ASP A 202 5.14 17.08 4.16
N TYR A 203 6.22 16.75 4.87
CA TYR A 203 6.54 17.35 6.16
C TYR A 203 7.03 18.79 6.01
N VAL A 204 8.03 19.04 5.14
CA VAL A 204 8.62 20.37 4.96
C VAL A 204 7.58 21.40 4.54
N VAL A 205 6.68 21.05 3.63
CA VAL A 205 5.60 21.96 3.17
C VAL A 205 4.64 22.30 4.32
N ALA A 206 4.29 21.31 5.15
CA ALA A 206 3.42 21.54 6.29
C ALA A 206 4.10 22.34 7.40
N TRP A 207 5.38 22.04 7.69
CA TRP A 207 6.19 22.73 8.68
C TRP A 207 6.45 24.19 8.30
N TYR A 208 6.84 24.45 7.05
CA TYR A 208 7.11 25.81 6.57
C TYR A 208 5.85 26.67 6.52
N GLY A 209 4.71 26.07 6.14
CA GLY A 209 3.43 26.81 6.10
C GLY A 209 2.82 27.09 7.47
N ASP A 210 3.21 26.32 8.50
CA ASP A 210 2.79 26.42 9.91
C ASP A 210 1.30 26.75 10.14
N LEU A 211 0.42 26.18 9.30
CA LEU A 211 -1.02 26.38 9.45
C LEU A 211 -1.52 25.55 10.63
N PRO A 212 -2.34 26.10 11.55
CA PRO A 212 -2.71 25.41 12.79
C PRO A 212 -3.26 23.98 12.59
N PRO A 213 -4.15 23.70 11.62
CA PRO A 213 -4.63 22.33 11.38
C PRO A 213 -3.53 21.36 10.91
N LYS A 214 -2.55 21.86 10.14
CA LYS A 214 -1.42 21.05 9.65
C LYS A 214 -0.38 20.80 10.74
N ALA A 215 -0.07 21.83 11.54
CA ALA A 215 0.80 21.70 12.69
C ALA A 215 0.24 20.69 13.70
N ALA A 216 -1.06 20.77 14.02
CA ALA A 216 -1.72 19.85 14.95
C ALA A 216 -1.58 18.36 14.55
N TYR A 217 -1.66 18.06 13.24
CA TYR A 217 -1.47 16.70 12.72
C TYR A 217 -0.08 16.12 13.05
N TYR A 218 0.97 16.93 12.88
CA TYR A 218 2.35 16.53 13.16
C TYR A 218 2.70 16.58 14.65
N LEU A 219 2.14 17.52 15.42
CA LEU A 219 2.31 17.59 16.87
C LEU A 219 1.77 16.33 17.56
N ARG A 220 0.59 15.86 17.16
CA ARG A 220 0.02 14.58 17.66
C ARG A 220 0.93 13.39 17.37
N ARG A 221 1.66 13.44 16.26
CA ARG A 221 2.63 12.43 15.79
C ARG A 221 4.05 12.62 16.34
N GLY A 222 4.29 13.72 17.05
CA GLY A 222 5.59 14.09 17.62
C GLY A 222 5.83 13.52 19.02
N THR A 223 4.84 12.88 19.65
CA THR A 223 5.03 12.19 20.95
C THR A 223 6.08 11.08 20.83
N ASP A 224 6.80 10.80 21.91
CA ASP A 224 7.94 9.86 21.93
C ASP A 224 7.66 8.52 21.24
N ALA A 225 6.50 7.92 21.48
CA ALA A 225 6.13 6.63 20.89
C ALA A 225 5.99 6.70 19.35
N TYR A 226 5.33 7.72 18.83
CA TYR A 226 5.13 7.89 17.38
C TYR A 226 6.39 8.42 16.68
N ALA A 227 7.19 9.25 17.36
CA ALA A 227 8.51 9.66 16.90
C ALA A 227 9.45 8.46 16.77
N ALA A 228 9.49 7.58 17.77
CA ALA A 228 10.24 6.32 17.71
C ALA A 228 9.72 5.39 16.60
N LEU A 229 8.39 5.33 16.39
CA LEU A 229 7.78 4.53 15.34
C LEU A 229 8.23 4.97 13.94
N ILE A 230 8.12 6.26 13.61
CA ILE A 230 8.55 6.78 12.31
C ILE A 230 10.07 6.78 12.17
N GLY A 231 10.81 7.05 13.25
CA GLY A 231 12.28 6.95 13.27
C GLY A 231 12.75 5.52 12.96
N THR A 232 12.11 4.51 13.55
CA THR A 232 12.38 3.11 13.26
C THR A 232 12.01 2.76 11.81
N ALA A 233 10.85 3.21 11.33
CA ALA A 233 10.44 3.01 9.94
C ALA A 233 11.45 3.62 8.95
N LEU A 234 11.93 4.83 9.24
CA LEU A 234 12.91 5.55 8.43
C LEU A 234 14.28 4.87 8.46
N VAL A 235 14.79 4.50 9.63
CA VAL A 235 16.11 3.87 9.75
C VAL A 235 16.08 2.46 9.18
N ALA A 236 15.18 1.62 9.67
CA ALA A 236 15.14 0.20 9.30
C ALA A 236 14.61 -0.02 7.88
N GLY A 237 13.58 0.71 7.45
CA GLY A 237 12.97 0.55 6.13
C GLY A 237 13.43 1.53 5.06
N GLY A 238 14.10 2.61 5.45
CA GLY A 238 14.60 3.67 4.57
C GLY A 238 16.11 3.66 4.43
N ILE A 239 16.81 4.16 5.46
CA ILE A 239 18.25 4.44 5.45
C ILE A 239 19.06 3.15 5.32
N VAL A 240 18.78 2.11 6.12
CA VAL A 240 19.55 0.85 6.05
C VAL A 240 19.39 0.20 4.66
N PRO A 241 18.17 0.00 4.12
CA PRO A 241 17.99 -0.49 2.75
C PRO A 241 18.68 0.37 1.70
N LEU A 242 18.60 1.69 1.82
CA LEU A 242 19.26 2.63 0.93
C LEU A 242 20.77 2.39 0.91
N LEU A 243 21.42 2.36 2.08
CA LEU A 243 22.86 2.14 2.22
C LEU A 243 23.27 0.77 1.67
N LEU A 244 22.53 -0.30 1.99
CA LEU A 244 22.79 -1.63 1.45
C LEU A 244 22.71 -1.65 -0.08
N LEU A 245 21.73 -0.95 -0.66
CA LEU A 245 21.58 -0.81 -2.10
C LEU A 245 22.62 0.09 -2.75
N LEU A 246 23.41 0.90 -2.03
CA LEU A 246 24.49 1.67 -2.65
C LEU A 246 25.68 0.79 -3.06
N PHE A 247 25.91 -0.34 -2.38
CA PHE A 247 27.02 -1.24 -2.68
C PHE A 247 26.69 -2.20 -3.83
N SER A 248 27.45 -2.10 -4.93
CA SER A 248 27.25 -2.92 -6.14
C SER A 248 27.27 -4.43 -5.88
N GLY A 249 28.14 -4.89 -4.97
CA GLY A 249 28.22 -6.30 -4.57
C GLY A 249 26.95 -6.82 -3.88
N LEU A 250 26.22 -5.96 -3.17
CA LEU A 250 24.97 -6.33 -2.50
C LEU A 250 23.78 -6.36 -3.47
N ARG A 251 23.83 -5.58 -4.57
CA ARG A 251 22.77 -5.55 -5.60
C ARG A 251 22.61 -6.86 -6.36
N THR A 252 23.65 -7.70 -6.39
CA THR A 252 23.63 -9.01 -7.08
C THR A 252 23.41 -10.18 -6.14
N SER A 253 23.44 -9.96 -4.82
CA SER A 253 23.30 -11.01 -3.81
C SER A 253 21.83 -11.28 -3.50
N PRO A 254 21.30 -12.50 -3.77
CA PRO A 254 19.91 -12.84 -3.44
C PRO A 254 19.60 -12.72 -1.95
N GLY A 255 20.57 -13.05 -1.08
CA GLY A 255 20.42 -12.92 0.37
C GLY A 255 20.31 -11.47 0.82
N ALA A 256 21.13 -10.59 0.25
CA ALA A 256 21.09 -9.15 0.55
C ALA A 256 19.77 -8.53 0.08
N LEU A 257 19.32 -8.83 -1.15
CA LEU A 257 18.04 -8.34 -1.67
C LEU A 257 16.85 -8.82 -0.83
N ARG A 258 16.87 -10.06 -0.36
CA ARG A 258 15.84 -10.58 0.57
C ARG A 258 15.81 -9.81 1.88
N LEU A 259 16.97 -9.53 2.47
CA LEU A 259 17.07 -8.73 3.68
C LEU A 259 16.55 -7.30 3.46
N VAL A 260 16.98 -6.65 2.37
CA VAL A 260 16.49 -5.32 1.97
C VAL A 260 14.96 -5.33 1.81
N GLY A 261 14.41 -6.31 1.10
CA GLY A 261 12.96 -6.43 0.93
C GLY A 261 12.22 -6.61 2.26
N LEU A 262 12.75 -7.43 3.18
CA LEU A 262 12.14 -7.64 4.50
C LEU A 262 12.14 -6.35 5.33
N LEU A 263 13.28 -5.68 5.37
CA LEU A 263 13.46 -4.41 6.07
C LEU A 263 12.51 -3.34 5.54
N VAL A 264 12.39 -3.22 4.22
CA VAL A 264 11.46 -2.29 3.56
C VAL A 264 10.01 -2.63 3.89
N LEU A 265 9.58 -3.91 3.83
CA LEU A 265 8.21 -4.30 4.16
C LEU A 265 7.86 -4.00 5.62
N VAL A 266 8.78 -4.26 6.56
CA VAL A 266 8.60 -3.90 7.97
C VAL A 266 8.50 -2.39 8.12
N GLY A 267 9.39 -1.62 7.50
CA GLY A 267 9.35 -0.16 7.54
C GLY A 267 8.06 0.42 6.96
N LEU A 268 7.55 -0.14 5.86
CA LEU A 268 6.26 0.25 5.28
C LEU A 268 5.10 -0.06 6.22
N ALA A 269 5.10 -1.20 6.91
CA ALA A 269 4.08 -1.53 7.90
C ALA A 269 4.10 -0.53 9.07
N LEU A 270 5.28 -0.19 9.59
CA LEU A 270 5.44 0.83 10.64
C LEU A 270 5.00 2.22 10.15
N ARG A 271 5.29 2.55 8.89
CA ARG A 271 4.88 3.80 8.25
C ARG A 271 3.36 3.90 8.12
N PHE A 272 2.67 2.84 7.70
CA PHE A 272 1.20 2.81 7.68
C PHE A 272 0.61 2.89 9.09
N ALA A 273 1.22 2.22 10.07
CA ALA A 273 0.83 2.36 11.46
C ALA A 273 0.96 3.81 11.94
N TRP A 274 2.05 4.50 11.63
CA TRP A 274 2.23 5.92 11.96
C TRP A 274 1.20 6.84 11.29
N LEU A 275 0.70 6.49 10.11
CA LEU A 275 -0.35 7.27 9.44
C LEU A 275 -1.68 7.21 10.19
N VAL A 276 -2.06 6.05 10.73
CA VAL A 276 -3.42 5.82 11.25
C VAL A 276 -3.52 5.77 12.77
N LEU A 277 -2.54 5.18 13.47
CA LEU A 277 -2.61 4.97 14.92
C LEU A 277 -2.80 6.27 15.73
N PRO A 278 -2.14 7.39 15.41
CA PRO A 278 -2.31 8.64 16.17
C PRO A 278 -3.73 9.18 16.17
N ALA A 279 -4.52 8.88 15.13
CA ALA A 279 -5.91 9.33 15.03
C ALA A 279 -6.82 8.65 16.06
N TRP A 280 -6.40 7.51 16.64
CA TRP A 280 -7.19 6.71 17.57
C TRP A 280 -6.84 6.91 19.04
N GLY A 281 -5.84 7.74 19.34
CA GLY A 281 -5.46 8.08 20.71
C GLY A 281 -5.21 6.85 21.59
N ALA A 282 -5.91 6.76 22.72
CA ALA A 282 -5.71 5.71 23.73
C ALA A 282 -5.99 4.28 23.21
N ASP A 283 -6.82 4.13 22.18
CA ASP A 283 -7.18 2.82 21.63
C ASP A 283 -6.14 2.28 20.63
N ALA A 284 -5.15 3.11 20.26
CA ALA A 284 -4.15 2.77 19.25
C ALA A 284 -3.40 1.45 19.52
N PRO A 285 -2.95 1.13 20.75
CA PRO A 285 -2.24 -0.13 21.01
C PRO A 285 -3.12 -1.37 20.77
N VAL A 286 -4.40 -1.32 21.17
CA VAL A 286 -5.34 -2.44 20.99
C VAL A 286 -5.66 -2.62 19.51
N ALA A 287 -5.84 -1.52 18.77
CA ALA A 287 -6.02 -1.55 17.32
C ALA A 287 -4.79 -2.12 16.60
N ALA A 288 -3.56 -1.80 17.04
CA ALA A 288 -2.33 -2.35 16.49
C ALA A 288 -2.23 -3.87 16.69
N LEU A 289 -2.57 -4.38 17.88
CA LEU A 289 -2.64 -5.82 18.14
C LEU A 289 -3.69 -6.52 17.28
N ALA A 290 -4.88 -5.92 17.15
CA ALA A 290 -5.92 -6.42 16.26
C ALA A 290 -5.45 -6.44 14.79
N ALA A 291 -4.69 -5.44 14.35
CA ALA A 291 -4.13 -5.41 13.00
C ALA A 291 -3.17 -6.57 12.72
N ILE A 292 -2.34 -6.96 13.69
CA ILE A 292 -1.45 -8.13 13.57
C ILE A 292 -2.28 -9.41 13.37
N ALA A 293 -3.34 -9.59 14.14
CA ALA A 293 -4.23 -10.75 14.01
C ALA A 293 -4.93 -10.78 12.64
N TRP A 294 -5.43 -9.63 12.16
CA TRP A 294 -6.04 -9.52 10.84
C TRP A 294 -5.05 -9.76 9.69
N LEU A 295 -3.82 -9.25 9.79
CA LEU A 295 -2.76 -9.53 8.82
C LEU A 295 -2.41 -11.02 8.79
N ALA A 296 -2.33 -11.67 9.95
CA ALA A 296 -2.10 -13.11 10.03
C ALA A 296 -3.23 -13.91 9.36
N LEU A 297 -4.49 -13.49 9.57
CA LEU A 297 -5.65 -14.10 8.90
C LEU A 297 -5.60 -13.91 7.39
N LEU A 298 -5.35 -12.67 6.91
CA LEU A 298 -5.22 -12.38 5.48
C LEU A 298 -4.10 -13.21 4.84
N ALA A 299 -2.95 -13.31 5.49
CA ALA A 299 -1.84 -14.14 5.04
C ALA A 299 -2.22 -15.64 4.99
N ALA A 300 -2.97 -16.14 5.98
CA ALA A 300 -3.47 -17.52 5.99
C ALA A 300 -4.46 -17.78 4.84
N LEU A 301 -5.39 -16.85 4.60
CA LEU A 301 -6.35 -16.89 3.50
C LEU A 301 -5.64 -16.89 2.14
N THR A 302 -4.67 -15.99 1.94
CA THR A 302 -3.84 -15.95 0.73
C THR A 302 -3.14 -17.29 0.48
N ARG A 303 -2.49 -17.87 1.50
CA ARG A 303 -1.85 -19.20 1.38
C ARG A 303 -2.87 -20.27 1.02
N GLY A 304 -4.06 -20.24 1.61
CA GLY A 304 -5.15 -21.17 1.31
C GLY A 304 -5.61 -21.07 -0.15
N ILE A 305 -5.85 -19.86 -0.65
CA ILE A 305 -6.26 -19.58 -2.03
C ILE A 305 -5.19 -20.06 -3.01
N LEU A 306 -3.93 -19.68 -2.81
CA LEU A 306 -2.82 -20.05 -3.69
C LEU A 306 -2.61 -21.58 -3.73
N ARG A 307 -2.74 -22.27 -2.59
CA ARG A 307 -2.64 -23.74 -2.53
C ARG A 307 -3.78 -24.42 -3.31
N ARG A 308 -5.00 -23.91 -3.22
CA ARG A 308 -6.15 -24.46 -3.96
C ARG A 308 -5.97 -24.27 -5.47
N LEU A 309 -5.59 -23.07 -5.91
CA LEU A 309 -5.33 -22.78 -7.31
C LEU A 309 -4.21 -23.68 -7.88
N GLY A 310 -3.12 -23.86 -7.15
CA GLY A 310 -2.03 -24.76 -7.57
C GLY A 310 -2.42 -26.23 -7.67
N ARG A 311 -3.36 -26.71 -6.84
CA ARG A 311 -3.89 -28.09 -6.91
C ARG A 311 -4.80 -28.28 -8.12
N THR A 312 -5.67 -27.31 -8.42
CA THR A 312 -6.59 -27.37 -9.57
C THR A 312 -5.82 -27.41 -10.90
N VAL A 313 -4.78 -26.59 -11.04
CA VAL A 313 -3.92 -26.58 -12.24
C VAL A 313 -3.20 -27.93 -12.44
N ARG A 314 -2.68 -28.55 -11.36
CA ARG A 314 -2.07 -29.88 -11.47
C ARG A 314 -3.06 -30.96 -11.86
N ARG A 315 -4.31 -30.90 -11.39
CA ARG A 315 -5.34 -31.89 -11.75
C ARG A 315 -5.76 -31.81 -13.22
N LEU A 316 -5.82 -30.60 -13.79
CA LEU A 316 -6.18 -30.40 -15.20
C LEU A 316 -5.04 -30.72 -16.17
N GLY A 317 -3.78 -30.70 -15.72
CA GLY A 317 -2.62 -31.10 -16.54
C GLY A 317 -2.34 -32.62 -16.56
N HIS A 318 -3.15 -33.42 -15.88
CA HIS A 318 -3.08 -34.89 -15.85
C HIS A 318 -4.31 -35.56 -16.49
N VAL A 319 -5.13 -34.81 -17.21
CA VAL A 319 -6.22 -35.28 -18.08
C VAL A 319 -5.83 -34.95 -19.52
#